data_AF-A0A919MBF0-F1
#
_entry.id   AF-A0A919MBF0-F1
#
_cell.length_a   1.000
_cell.length_b   1.000
_cell.length_c   1.000
_cell.angle_alpha   90.00
_cell.angle_beta   90.00
_cell.angle_gamma   90.00
#
_symmetry.space_group_name_H-M   'P 1'
#
loop_
_entity.id
_entity.type
_entity.pdbx_description
1 polymer ?
#
loop_
_entity_poly.entity_id
_entity_poly.type
_entity_poly.pdbx_seq_one_letter_code
_entity_poly.pdbx_strand_id
1 'polypeptide(L)'
;MQLKKRFLVLHDYGMGGLWWWIHARSEGEIAREFAEVEVIVDPAAWARFPDGELDEVDIDDETMPPGLADLRDERRAHRDRPGFGALVGREAVFLRRPWAEADDTEPQIYYEHLGPDGRRLRQVEVYADGTAIRTGPDDWLFNPPTDLHDPDLPQWEISARDFEEAWRRARAEDADRGDE
;
A
#
# COMPACT_ATOMS: atom_id res chain seq x y z
N MET A 1 31.94 -1.43 2.18
CA MET A 1 30.83 -0.49 1.92
C MET A 1 30.22 -0.85 0.58
N GLN A 2 28.93 -1.15 0.51
CA GLN A 2 28.25 -1.22 -0.78
C GLN A 2 28.18 0.19 -1.39
N LEU A 3 28.40 0.30 -2.70
CA LEU A 3 28.29 1.56 -3.43
C LEU A 3 26.80 1.93 -3.52
N LYS A 4 26.47 3.20 -3.25
CA LYS A 4 25.11 3.69 -3.46
C LYS A 4 24.80 3.77 -4.95
N LYS A 5 23.53 3.53 -5.28
CA LYS A 5 22.93 3.63 -6.61
C LYS A 5 21.73 4.57 -6.50
N ARG A 6 21.36 5.15 -7.64
CA ARG A 6 20.19 6.00 -7.77
C ARG A 6 18.94 5.13 -7.99
N PHE A 7 17.89 5.41 -7.24
CA PHE A 7 16.58 4.76 -7.33
C PHE A 7 15.50 5.81 -7.53
N LEU A 8 14.58 5.57 -8.47
CA LEU A 8 13.35 6.35 -8.58
C LEU A 8 12.39 5.82 -7.54
N VAL A 9 11.80 6.72 -6.75
CA VAL A 9 10.82 6.33 -5.75
C VAL A 9 9.53 7.12 -5.87
N LEU A 10 8.45 6.50 -5.43
CA LEU A 10 7.09 7.02 -5.46
C LEU A 10 6.43 6.80 -4.11
N HIS A 11 5.78 7.83 -3.59
CA HIS A 11 4.70 7.67 -2.61
C HIS A 11 3.37 7.89 -3.33
N ASP A 12 2.63 6.80 -3.57
CA ASP A 12 1.32 6.80 -4.23
C ASP A 12 0.22 6.85 -3.16
N TYR A 13 -0.51 7.97 -3.12
CA TYR A 13 -1.63 8.18 -2.20
C TYR A 13 -2.99 8.06 -2.92
N GLY A 14 -3.02 7.37 -4.06
CA GLY A 14 -4.21 7.05 -4.85
C GLY A 14 -4.54 8.14 -5.86
N MET A 15 -4.97 9.32 -5.41
CA MET A 15 -5.37 10.42 -6.33
C MET A 15 -4.18 11.19 -6.94
N GLY A 16 -2.96 10.79 -6.60
CA GLY A 16 -1.73 11.41 -7.05
C GLY A 16 -0.51 10.71 -6.45
N GLY A 17 0.68 11.25 -6.70
CA GLY A 17 1.89 10.69 -6.10
C GLY A 17 3.02 11.71 -6.05
N LEU A 18 3.89 11.52 -5.06
CA LEU A 18 5.11 12.30 -4.88
C LEU A 18 6.32 11.47 -5.31
N TRP A 19 7.25 12.09 -6.03
CA TRP A 19 8.36 11.42 -6.70
C TRP A 19 9.69 12.01 -6.28
N TRP A 20 10.69 11.15 -6.07
CA TRP A 20 12.06 11.56 -5.74
C TRP A 20 13.10 10.63 -6.36
N TRP A 21 14.33 11.13 -6.50
CA TRP A 21 15.50 10.29 -6.70
C TRP A 21 16.22 10.10 -5.36
N ILE A 22 16.49 8.84 -4.98
CA ILE A 22 17.22 8.51 -3.75
C ILE A 22 18.50 7.74 -4.08
N HIS A 23 19.63 8.18 -3.54
CA HIS A 23 20.87 7.40 -3.51
C HIS A 23 20.89 6.47 -2.31
N ALA A 24 20.82 5.17 -2.55
CA ALA A 24 20.81 4.14 -1.52
C ALA A 24 21.66 2.93 -1.93
N ARG A 25 21.92 2.02 -1.00
CA ARG A 25 22.68 0.79 -1.21
C ARG A 25 21.80 -0.31 -1.81
N SER A 26 20.50 -0.29 -1.52
CA SER A 26 19.50 -1.24 -2.03
C SER A 26 18.07 -0.73 -1.90
N GLU A 27 17.15 -1.33 -2.64
CA GLU A 27 15.70 -1.07 -2.54
C GLU A 27 15.17 -1.36 -1.13
N GLY A 28 15.61 -2.48 -0.54
CA GLY A 28 15.26 -2.83 0.84
C GLY A 28 15.88 -1.92 1.89
N GLU A 29 16.81 -1.04 1.54
CA GLU A 29 17.25 0.03 2.45
C GLU A 29 16.23 1.17 2.46
N ILE A 30 15.78 1.59 1.26
CA ILE A 30 14.75 2.61 1.09
C ILE A 30 13.47 2.20 1.83
N ALA A 31 12.99 0.96 1.59
CA ALA A 31 11.79 0.45 2.25
C ALA A 31 11.92 0.34 3.79
N ARG A 32 13.14 0.33 4.35
CA ARG A 32 13.36 0.34 5.81
C ARG A 32 13.49 1.74 6.39
N GLU A 33 13.80 2.73 5.56
CA GLU A 33 14.01 4.12 5.96
C GLU A 33 12.79 5.00 5.74
N PHE A 34 11.92 4.70 4.76
CA PHE A 34 10.74 5.50 4.45
C PHE A 34 9.44 4.66 4.48
N ALA A 35 8.39 5.19 5.11
CA ALA A 35 7.05 4.62 5.11
C ALA A 35 6.40 4.84 3.74
N GLU A 36 5.55 3.91 3.29
CA GLU A 36 4.72 4.09 2.10
C GLU A 36 5.44 4.50 0.79
N VAL A 37 6.76 4.24 0.70
CA VAL A 37 7.57 4.52 -0.48
C VAL A 37 7.83 3.24 -1.26
N GLU A 38 7.49 3.27 -2.55
CA GLU A 38 7.78 2.24 -3.52
C GLU A 38 9.01 2.62 -4.35
N VAL A 39 9.86 1.63 -4.65
CA VAL A 39 10.92 1.78 -5.66
C VAL A 39 10.37 1.43 -7.04
N ILE A 40 10.45 2.38 -7.96
CA ILE A 40 9.97 2.21 -9.32
C ILE A 40 11.08 1.66 -10.20
N VAL A 41 10.85 0.47 -10.76
CA VAL A 41 11.81 -0.24 -11.64
C VAL A 41 11.45 -0.18 -13.12
N ASP A 42 10.30 0.40 -13.48
CA ASP A 42 9.86 0.52 -14.86
C ASP A 42 10.70 1.56 -15.64
N PRO A 43 11.43 1.15 -16.69
CA PRO A 43 12.20 2.07 -17.52
C PRO A 43 11.35 3.15 -18.21
N ALA A 44 10.07 2.87 -18.49
CA ALA A 44 9.19 3.87 -19.09
C ALA A 44 8.86 5.00 -18.10
N ALA A 45 8.65 4.65 -16.82
CA ALA A 45 8.51 5.64 -15.76
C ALA A 45 9.79 6.47 -15.57
N TRP A 46 10.97 5.86 -15.71
CA TRP A 46 12.24 6.60 -15.63
C TRP A 46 12.38 7.62 -16.77
N ALA A 47 11.97 7.25 -17.99
CA ALA A 47 12.02 8.14 -19.14
C ALA A 47 11.10 9.36 -19.01
N ARG A 48 10.10 9.30 -18.12
CA ARG A 48 9.18 10.42 -17.83
C ARG A 48 9.82 11.50 -16.98
N PHE A 49 10.88 11.20 -16.23
CA PHE A 49 11.57 12.14 -15.34
C PHE A 49 13.04 12.30 -15.77
N PRO A 50 13.33 13.16 -16.76
CA PRO A 50 14.71 13.48 -17.11
C PRO A 50 15.46 14.13 -15.94
N ASP A 51 16.79 14.10 -16.01
CA ASP A 51 17.66 14.64 -14.96
C ASP A 51 17.31 16.10 -14.62
N GLY A 52 17.10 16.36 -13.32
CA GLY A 52 16.83 17.70 -12.79
C GLY A 52 15.35 18.07 -12.61
N GLU A 53 14.40 17.20 -12.95
CA GLU A 53 12.97 17.46 -12.72
C GLU A 53 12.46 17.08 -11.32
N LEU A 54 13.17 16.21 -10.61
CA LEU A 54 12.81 15.76 -9.27
C LEU A 54 13.92 16.10 -8.28
N ASP A 55 13.52 16.33 -7.03
CA ASP A 55 14.46 16.41 -5.91
C ASP A 55 15.25 15.10 -5.80
N GLU A 56 16.56 15.24 -5.61
CA GLU A 56 17.51 14.14 -5.53
C GLU A 56 18.29 14.21 -4.22
N VAL A 57 18.23 13.14 -3.43
CA VAL A 57 18.79 13.10 -2.08
C VAL A 57 19.64 11.86 -1.84
N ASP A 58 20.59 11.96 -0.91
CA ASP A 58 21.25 10.79 -0.37
C ASP A 58 20.48 10.27 0.85
N ILE A 59 20.24 8.95 0.93
CA ILE A 59 19.49 8.32 2.04
C ILE A 59 20.06 8.63 3.44
N ASP A 60 21.36 8.88 3.53
CA ASP A 60 22.06 9.20 4.78
C ASP A 60 22.03 10.71 5.10
N ASP A 61 21.49 11.57 4.22
CA ASP A 61 21.39 13.01 4.47
C ASP A 61 20.58 13.30 5.74
N GLU A 62 20.99 14.32 6.50
CA GLU A 62 20.30 14.71 7.74
C GLU A 62 18.93 15.31 7.45
N THR A 63 18.79 16.00 6.31
CA THR A 63 17.57 16.70 5.91
C THR A 63 16.98 16.06 4.66
N MET A 64 15.66 15.90 4.64
CA MET A 64 14.89 15.42 3.49
C MET A 64 13.91 16.50 3.02
N PRO A 65 13.50 16.50 1.74
CA PRO A 65 12.45 17.37 1.25
C PRO A 65 11.11 17.10 1.98
N PRO A 66 10.19 18.08 2.03
CA PRO A 66 8.86 17.91 2.60
C PRO A 66 8.12 16.69 2.00
N GLY A 67 7.27 16.03 2.78
CA GLY A 67 6.66 14.76 2.39
C GLY A 67 7.60 13.58 2.62
N LEU A 68 8.78 13.55 2.00
CA LEU A 68 9.75 12.47 2.22
C LEU A 68 10.30 12.48 3.66
N ALA A 69 10.47 13.67 4.25
CA ALA A 69 10.84 13.82 5.65
C ALA A 69 9.78 13.21 6.58
N ASP A 70 8.50 13.44 6.30
CA ASP A 70 7.38 12.94 7.11
C ASP A 70 7.31 11.41 7.05
N LEU A 71 7.45 10.83 5.84
CA LEU A 71 7.51 9.37 5.64
C LEU A 71 8.72 8.72 6.32
N ARG A 72 9.85 9.45 6.42
CA ARG A 72 11.03 8.98 7.18
C ARG A 72 10.76 8.95 8.68
N ASP A 73 10.15 10.01 9.20
CA ASP A 73 9.86 10.11 10.62
C ASP A 73 8.78 9.12 11.06
N GLU A 74 7.76 8.91 10.23
CA GLU A 74 6.78 7.84 10.42
C GLU A 74 7.44 6.46 10.47
N ARG A 75 8.31 6.15 9.49
CA ARG A 75 9.03 4.87 9.47
C ARG A 75 9.88 4.66 10.72
N ARG A 76 10.54 5.71 11.20
CA ARG A 76 11.32 5.66 12.44
C ARG A 76 10.42 5.38 13.65
N ALA A 77 9.25 6.00 13.72
CA ALA A 77 8.27 5.73 14.76
C ALA A 77 7.74 4.29 14.71
N HIS A 78 7.67 3.68 13.53
CA HIS A 78 7.25 2.28 13.36
C HIS A 78 8.28 1.25 13.80
N ARG A 79 9.57 1.53 13.61
CA ARG A 79 10.65 0.53 13.71
C ARG A 79 10.73 -0.22 15.04
N ASP A 80 10.44 0.45 16.14
CA ASP A 80 10.52 -0.12 17.49
C ASP A 80 9.17 -0.65 17.99
N ARG A 81 8.11 -0.53 17.19
CA ARG A 81 6.76 -1.02 17.55
C ARG A 81 6.65 -2.53 17.31
N PRO A 82 6.00 -3.28 18.23
CA PRO A 82 5.64 -4.67 17.97
C PRO A 82 4.83 -4.79 16.68
N GLY A 83 5.13 -5.81 15.87
CA GLY A 83 4.43 -6.04 14.59
C GLY A 83 5.12 -5.40 13.39
N PHE A 84 6.10 -4.51 13.57
CA PHE A 84 6.83 -3.88 12.47
C PHE A 84 7.41 -4.93 11.51
N GLY A 85 7.03 -4.83 10.23
CA GLY A 85 7.53 -5.74 9.20
C GLY A 85 7.05 -7.19 9.29
N ALA A 86 6.08 -7.52 10.16
CA ALA A 86 5.65 -8.91 10.37
C ALA A 86 4.98 -9.55 9.14
N LEU A 87 4.53 -8.73 8.18
CA LEU A 87 3.86 -9.15 6.95
C LEU A 87 4.79 -9.11 5.71
N VAL A 88 5.99 -8.56 5.84
CA VAL A 88 6.94 -8.37 4.72
C VAL A 88 7.44 -9.71 4.20
N GLY A 89 7.54 -9.83 2.87
CA GLY A 89 8.06 -11.01 2.19
C GLY A 89 7.08 -12.19 2.12
N ARG A 90 5.81 -11.98 2.51
CA ARG A 90 4.75 -12.96 2.31
C ARG A 90 4.20 -12.86 0.89
N GLU A 91 3.91 -13.99 0.27
CA GLU A 91 3.31 -14.06 -1.07
C GLU A 91 1.87 -13.52 -1.12
N ALA A 92 1.16 -13.61 0.00
CA ALA A 92 -0.19 -13.08 0.15
C ALA A 92 -0.46 -12.73 1.61
N VAL A 93 -1.24 -11.67 1.81
CA VAL A 93 -1.74 -11.22 3.12
C VAL A 93 -3.25 -11.07 3.04
N PHE A 94 -3.96 -11.53 4.07
CA PHE A 94 -5.42 -11.41 4.16
C PHE A 94 -5.78 -10.59 5.39
N LEU A 95 -6.51 -9.50 5.20
CA LEU A 95 -6.88 -8.57 6.27
C LEU A 95 -8.39 -8.48 6.43
N ARG A 96 -8.84 -8.15 7.64
CA ARG A 96 -10.20 -7.72 7.96
C ARG A 96 -10.14 -6.43 8.77
N ARG A 97 -10.21 -5.28 8.07
CA ARG A 97 -10.06 -3.95 8.68
C ARG A 97 -11.42 -3.29 8.91
N PRO A 98 -11.71 -2.80 10.12
CA PRO A 98 -12.85 -1.92 10.34
C PRO A 98 -12.55 -0.53 9.77
N TRP A 99 -13.56 0.16 9.25
CA TRP A 99 -13.47 1.59 8.97
C TRP A 99 -14.12 2.35 10.11
N ALA A 100 -13.28 2.89 11.01
CA ALA A 100 -13.74 3.44 12.29
C ALA A 100 -14.63 4.69 12.14
N GLU A 101 -14.56 5.37 10.98
CA GLU A 101 -15.31 6.59 10.67
C GLU A 101 -16.51 6.34 9.74
N ALA A 102 -16.83 5.07 9.43
CA ALA A 102 -17.91 4.72 8.51
C ALA A 102 -19.28 5.15 9.03
N ASP A 103 -20.05 5.87 8.20
CA ASP A 103 -21.49 6.01 8.41
C ASP A 103 -22.29 4.84 7.78
N ASP A 104 -23.62 4.85 7.94
CA ASP A 104 -24.49 3.77 7.45
C ASP A 104 -24.45 3.57 5.92
N THR A 105 -23.89 4.52 5.17
CA THR A 105 -23.74 4.47 3.70
C THR A 105 -22.36 3.99 3.25
N GLU A 106 -21.40 3.90 4.17
CA GLU A 106 -20.03 3.48 3.90
C GLU A 106 -19.78 2.02 4.34
N PRO A 107 -18.81 1.32 3.71
CA PRO A 107 -18.41 0.01 4.18
C PRO A 107 -17.84 0.09 5.60
N GLN A 108 -18.39 -0.74 6.48
CA GLN A 108 -18.00 -0.85 7.87
C GLN A 108 -16.77 -1.74 8.04
N ILE A 109 -16.64 -2.75 7.17
CA ILE A 109 -15.54 -3.71 7.18
C ILE A 109 -15.04 -3.93 5.76
N TYR A 110 -13.71 -3.90 5.63
CA TYR A 110 -12.99 -4.28 4.43
C TYR A 110 -12.29 -5.61 4.67
N TYR A 111 -12.58 -6.61 3.85
CA TYR A 111 -11.73 -7.79 3.70
C TYR A 111 -10.82 -7.57 2.51
N GLU A 112 -9.51 -7.73 2.68
CA GLU A 112 -8.55 -7.46 1.63
C GLU A 112 -7.61 -8.64 1.45
N HIS A 113 -7.34 -8.97 0.19
CA HIS A 113 -6.29 -9.88 -0.21
C HIS A 113 -5.20 -9.06 -0.89
N LEU A 114 -4.06 -8.91 -0.21
CA LEU A 114 -2.92 -8.14 -0.69
C LEU A 114 -1.87 -9.07 -1.29
N GLY A 115 -1.24 -8.61 -2.36
CA GLY A 115 -0.05 -9.23 -2.94
C GLY A 115 1.22 -8.93 -2.14
N PRO A 116 2.38 -9.46 -2.57
CA PRO A 116 3.65 -9.29 -1.88
C PRO A 116 4.18 -7.85 -1.89
N ASP A 117 3.68 -7.02 -2.81
CA ASP A 117 3.98 -5.58 -2.92
C ASP A 117 2.97 -4.71 -2.16
N GLY A 118 2.03 -5.31 -1.44
CA GLY A 118 0.99 -4.61 -0.69
C GLY A 118 -0.19 -4.12 -1.53
N ARG A 119 -0.19 -4.31 -2.86
CA ARG A 119 -1.35 -3.96 -3.69
C ARG A 119 -2.51 -4.92 -3.44
N ARG A 120 -3.74 -4.38 -3.48
CA ARG A 120 -4.93 -5.23 -3.39
C ARG A 120 -5.04 -6.07 -4.66
N LEU A 121 -5.35 -7.34 -4.47
CA LEU A 121 -5.68 -8.29 -5.53
C LEU A 121 -7.18 -8.57 -5.57
N ARG A 122 -7.84 -8.51 -4.41
CA ARG A 122 -9.29 -8.67 -4.23
C ARG A 122 -9.74 -7.94 -2.97
N GLN A 123 -10.95 -7.41 -2.96
CA GLN A 123 -11.57 -6.76 -1.80
C GLN A 123 -13.02 -7.22 -1.62
N VAL A 124 -13.48 -7.29 -0.37
CA VAL A 124 -14.90 -7.37 -0.01
C VAL A 124 -15.24 -6.23 0.93
N GLU A 125 -16.23 -5.44 0.55
CA GLU A 125 -16.80 -4.36 1.35
C GLU A 125 -18.08 -4.86 2.01
N VAL A 126 -18.18 -4.70 3.32
CA VAL A 126 -19.38 -5.08 4.08
C VAL A 126 -19.99 -3.84 4.73
N TYR A 127 -21.25 -3.58 4.39
CA TYR A 127 -22.04 -2.44 4.86
C TYR A 127 -22.80 -2.77 6.15
N ALA A 128 -23.33 -1.74 6.81
CA ALA A 128 -24.06 -1.87 8.07
C ALA A 128 -25.32 -2.76 7.99
N ASP A 129 -25.97 -2.80 6.82
CA ASP A 129 -27.15 -3.64 6.54
C ASP A 129 -26.79 -5.12 6.29
N GLY A 130 -25.50 -5.46 6.29
CA GLY A 130 -24.98 -6.80 5.99
C GLY A 130 -24.79 -7.07 4.49
N THR A 131 -25.07 -6.10 3.62
CA THR A 131 -24.72 -6.18 2.20
C THR A 131 -23.21 -6.30 2.07
N ALA A 132 -22.77 -7.24 1.23
CA ALA A 132 -21.35 -7.47 0.96
C ALA A 132 -21.09 -7.43 -0.54
N ILE A 133 -20.19 -6.55 -0.99
CA ILE A 133 -19.82 -6.36 -2.39
C ILE A 133 -18.37 -6.78 -2.56
N ARG A 134 -18.07 -7.56 -3.59
CA ARG A 134 -16.70 -7.94 -3.94
C ARG A 134 -16.25 -7.21 -5.19
N THR A 135 -15.02 -6.70 -5.14
CA THR A 135 -14.36 -5.95 -6.20
C THR A 135 -12.94 -6.46 -6.43
N GLY A 136 -12.42 -6.24 -7.62
CA GLY A 136 -11.08 -6.58 -8.03
C GLY A 136 -10.37 -5.43 -8.76
N PRO A 137 -9.14 -5.65 -9.25
CA PRO A 137 -8.31 -4.62 -9.87
C PRO A 137 -8.96 -3.90 -11.05
N ASP A 138 -9.85 -4.58 -11.77
CA ASP A 138 -10.56 -4.00 -12.93
C ASP A 138 -11.66 -3.01 -12.50
N ASP A 139 -12.11 -3.05 -11.23
CA ASP A 139 -13.16 -2.19 -10.68
C ASP A 139 -12.58 -0.90 -10.06
N TRP A 140 -11.27 -0.84 -9.80
CA TRP A 140 -10.65 0.26 -9.07
C TRP A 140 -9.92 1.24 -9.99
N LEU A 141 -10.26 2.53 -9.86
CA LEU A 141 -9.50 3.60 -10.52
C LEU A 141 -8.08 3.75 -9.97
N PHE A 142 -7.90 3.46 -8.68
CA PHE A 142 -6.63 3.60 -7.96
C PHE A 142 -6.40 2.40 -7.05
N ASN A 143 -5.17 1.90 -7.02
CA ASN A 143 -4.78 0.78 -6.16
C ASN A 143 -3.39 1.01 -5.55
N PRO A 144 -3.24 2.06 -4.72
CA PRO A 144 -1.98 2.31 -4.02
C PRO A 144 -1.64 1.12 -3.12
N PRO A 145 -0.35 0.78 -2.98
CA PRO A 145 0.07 -0.32 -2.12
C PRO A 145 -0.15 0.01 -0.64
N THR A 146 -0.56 -0.98 0.13
CA THR A 146 -0.55 -0.92 1.59
C THR A 146 0.87 -1.22 2.11
N ASP A 147 1.41 -0.40 3.01
CA ASP A 147 2.75 -0.60 3.56
C ASP A 147 2.80 -1.81 4.50
N LEU A 148 3.30 -2.95 4.01
CA LEU A 148 3.39 -4.20 4.77
C LEU A 148 4.34 -4.14 5.98
N HIS A 149 5.09 -3.04 6.15
CA HIS A 149 5.85 -2.80 7.36
C HIS A 149 5.07 -2.13 8.48
N ASP A 150 3.88 -1.60 8.22
CA ASP A 150 3.04 -0.96 9.24
C ASP A 150 2.80 -1.95 10.41
N PRO A 151 3.23 -1.58 11.64
CA PRO A 151 3.12 -2.44 12.81
C PRO A 151 1.68 -2.70 13.26
N ASP A 152 0.71 -1.92 12.79
CA ASP A 152 -0.69 -2.07 13.14
C ASP A 152 -1.44 -3.03 12.20
N LEU A 153 -0.94 -3.32 11.00
CA LEU A 153 -1.59 -4.24 10.08
C LEU A 153 -1.77 -5.68 10.61
N PRO A 154 -0.79 -6.30 11.31
CA PRO A 154 -0.90 -7.68 11.76
C PRO A 154 -2.10 -7.95 12.69
N GLN A 155 -2.58 -6.94 13.41
CA GLN A 155 -3.73 -7.11 14.31
C GLN A 155 -5.03 -7.42 13.55
N TRP A 156 -5.08 -7.09 12.26
CA TRP A 156 -6.21 -7.32 11.35
C TRP A 156 -6.03 -8.55 10.47
N GLU A 157 -4.93 -9.29 10.62
CA GLU A 157 -4.66 -10.48 9.83
C GLU A 157 -5.72 -11.56 10.10
N ILE A 158 -6.24 -12.14 9.02
CA ILE A 158 -7.16 -13.27 9.03
C ILE A 158 -6.61 -14.42 8.19
N SER A 159 -7.23 -15.59 8.27
CA SER A 159 -6.84 -16.70 7.40
C SER A 159 -7.34 -16.49 5.97
N ALA A 160 -6.62 -17.07 5.00
CA ALA A 160 -7.09 -17.16 3.62
C ALA A 160 -8.48 -17.80 3.52
N ARG A 161 -8.76 -18.79 4.38
CA ARG A 161 -10.07 -19.44 4.43
C ARG A 161 -11.18 -18.46 4.80
N ASP A 162 -10.97 -17.63 5.81
CA ASP A 162 -11.97 -16.65 6.26
C ASP A 162 -12.25 -15.62 5.16
N PHE A 163 -11.20 -15.16 4.46
CA PHE A 163 -11.34 -14.29 3.30
C PHE A 163 -12.17 -14.96 2.19
N GLU A 164 -11.84 -16.20 1.81
CA GLU A 164 -12.55 -16.93 0.75
C GLU A 164 -14.02 -17.22 1.11
N GLU A 165 -14.33 -17.39 2.41
CA GLU A 165 -15.70 -17.50 2.89
C GLU A 165 -16.47 -16.18 2.71
N ALA A 166 -15.85 -15.02 3.00
CA ALA A 166 -16.45 -13.71 2.73
C ALA A 166 -16.64 -13.46 1.23
N TRP A 167 -15.61 -13.75 0.42
CA TRP A 167 -15.61 -13.58 -1.04
C TRP A 167 -16.72 -14.36 -1.75
N ARG A 168 -17.01 -15.59 -1.29
CA ARG A 168 -18.09 -16.42 -1.85
C ARG A 168 -19.48 -15.92 -1.49
N ARG A 169 -19.64 -15.25 -0.35
CA ARG A 169 -20.93 -14.72 0.13
C ARG A 169 -21.25 -13.37 -0.49
N ALA A 170 -20.25 -12.58 -0.84
CA ALA A 170 -20.41 -11.27 -1.44
C ALA A 170 -20.91 -11.33 -2.88
N ARG A 171 -21.76 -10.36 -3.25
CA ARG A 171 -22.20 -10.15 -4.64
C ARG A 171 -21.13 -9.42 -5.43
N ALA A 172 -21.04 -9.67 -6.74
CA ALA A 172 -20.21 -8.86 -7.63
C ALA A 172 -20.88 -7.49 -7.83
N GLU A 173 -20.06 -6.44 -8.03
CA GLU A 173 -20.55 -5.06 -8.22
C GLU A 173 -21.49 -4.93 -9.43
N ASP A 174 -21.18 -5.62 -10.54
CA ASP A 174 -21.98 -5.59 -11.78
C ASP A 174 -23.28 -6.43 -11.75
N ALA A 175 -23.59 -7.14 -10.66
CA ALA A 175 -24.78 -7.98 -10.58
C ALA A 175 -26.12 -7.19 -10.56
N ASP A 176 -26.07 -5.84 -10.54
CA ASP A 176 -27.22 -4.92 -10.59
C ASP A 176 -27.33 -4.11 -11.90
N ARG A 177 -26.47 -4.33 -12.91
CA ARG A 177 -26.57 -3.64 -14.23
C ARG A 177 -27.40 -4.37 -15.28
N GLY A 178 -28.31 -5.26 -14.86
CA GLY A 178 -29.14 -6.05 -15.75
C GLY A 178 -30.60 -6.12 -15.29
N ASP A 179 -31.39 -5.14 -15.72
CA ASP A 179 -32.73 -5.30 -16.32
C ASP A 179 -33.32 -3.88 -16.55
N GLU A 180 -32.98 -3.26 -17.68
CA GLU A 180 -33.77 -2.17 -18.29
C GLU A 180 -34.27 -2.62 -19.67
#